data_AF-A0A522V7R2-F1
#
_entry.id   AF-A0A522V7R2-F1
#
_cell.length_a   1.000
_cell.length_b   1.000
_cell.length_c   1.000
_cell.angle_alpha   90.00
_cell.angle_beta   90.00
_cell.angle_gamma   90.00
#
_symmetry.space_group_name_H-M   'P 1'
#
loop_
_entity.id
_entity.type
_entity.pdbx_description
1 polymer ?
#
loop_
_entity_poly.entity_id
_entity_poly.type
_entity_poly.pdbx_seq_one_letter_code
_entity_poly.pdbx_strand_id
1 'polypeptide(L)'
;MTLSGELKGTVVITGKQGIEELHRTSFYGRPRGDTLELSLAESAYLIYMKKITVQCEGEELDFERFFIRASNIVKNFELFYIVYKDLRGRGYYVQPSDIGFRVYPRGGHPGKGPAEFLVFVTSERIPLLLSVLKKHLDNSDNKKKRLILAIVDEESDITHYEVRKITPSGSSVLRPTTLHSNVTLLEDRCMVWEFDGSNMLHNEGFFGKPMDEGHLQLSLVESCYLLNNGVL
;
A
#
# COMPACT_ATOMS: atom_id res chain seq x y z
N MET A 1 10.93 8.91 35.98
CA MET A 1 9.80 8.10 36.46
C MET A 1 9.22 7.39 35.25
N THR A 2 8.78 6.14 35.40
CA THR A 2 8.12 5.41 34.31
C THR A 2 6.62 5.64 34.43
N LEU A 3 5.96 6.08 33.36
CA LEU A 3 4.53 6.39 33.37
C LEU A 3 3.72 5.09 33.40
N SER A 4 2.71 5.00 34.26
CA SER A 4 1.82 3.85 34.30
C SER A 4 0.62 4.01 33.35
N GLY A 5 0.21 2.91 32.73
CA GLY A 5 -0.98 2.82 31.89
C GLY A 5 -1.77 1.52 32.12
N GLU A 6 -3.04 1.54 31.75
CA GLU A 6 -3.95 0.40 31.86
C GLU A 6 -4.44 -0.03 30.47
N LEU A 7 -4.27 -1.31 30.11
CA LEU A 7 -4.78 -1.87 28.87
C LEU A 7 -6.30 -2.08 28.96
N LYS A 8 -7.06 -1.43 28.07
CA LYS A 8 -8.52 -1.57 27.93
C LYS A 8 -8.88 -1.83 26.48
N GLY A 9 -9.29 -3.06 26.16
CA GLY A 9 -9.61 -3.46 24.79
C GLY A 9 -8.41 -3.24 23.86
N THR A 10 -8.54 -2.35 22.88
CA THR A 10 -7.51 -2.07 21.87
C THR A 10 -6.61 -0.86 22.17
N VAL A 11 -6.73 -0.28 23.37
CA VAL A 11 -5.96 0.92 23.76
C VAL A 11 -5.35 0.77 25.15
N VAL A 12 -4.24 1.47 25.39
CA VAL A 12 -3.69 1.67 26.73
C VAL A 12 -3.99 3.11 27.15
N ILE A 13 -4.60 3.27 28.31
CA ILE A 13 -4.97 4.57 28.86
C ILE A 13 -3.93 4.97 29.90
N THR A 14 -3.35 6.16 29.74
CA THR A 14 -2.45 6.77 30.72
C THR A 14 -3.08 8.05 31.29
N GLY A 15 -2.64 8.48 32.47
CA GLY A 15 -3.12 9.71 33.10
C GLY A 15 -2.58 10.99 32.45
N LYS A 16 -2.87 12.14 33.08
CA LYS A 16 -2.49 13.48 32.60
C LYS A 16 -0.99 13.65 32.35
N GLN A 17 -0.14 13.01 33.15
CA GLN A 17 1.31 13.00 32.94
C GLN A 17 1.70 12.42 31.57
N GLY A 18 0.95 11.42 31.07
CA GLY A 18 1.14 10.88 29.72
C GLY A 18 0.93 11.94 28.64
N ILE A 19 -0.06 12.82 28.79
CA ILE A 19 -0.31 13.93 27.86
C ILE A 19 0.91 14.88 27.84
N GLU A 20 1.43 15.21 29.02
CA GLU A 20 2.52 16.17 29.16
C GLU A 20 3.86 15.62 28.65
N GLU A 21 4.19 14.38 28.98
CA GLU A 21 5.49 13.80 28.66
C GLU A 21 5.53 13.12 27.28
N LEU A 22 4.46 12.46 26.87
CA LEU A 22 4.43 11.67 25.63
C LEU A 22 3.79 12.43 24.47
N HIS A 23 2.62 13.03 24.70
CA HIS A 23 1.87 13.68 23.63
C HIS A 23 2.46 15.04 23.25
N ARG A 24 2.71 15.94 24.21
CA ARG A 24 3.23 17.28 23.92
C ARG A 24 4.63 17.26 23.30
N THR A 25 5.47 16.31 23.72
CA THR A 25 6.87 16.24 23.27
C THR A 25 7.02 15.45 21.97
N SER A 26 6.31 14.33 21.82
CA SER A 26 6.55 13.37 20.73
C SER A 26 5.30 12.92 19.98
N PHE A 27 4.14 13.52 20.31
CA PHE A 27 2.84 13.26 19.68
C PHE A 27 2.46 11.77 19.68
N TYR A 28 2.75 11.06 20.77
CA TYR A 28 2.17 9.74 21.00
C TYR A 28 0.72 9.88 21.49
N GLY A 29 -0.14 8.97 21.05
CA GLY A 29 -1.51 8.84 21.53
C GLY A 29 -2.44 10.00 21.20
N ARG A 30 -3.66 9.92 21.72
CA ARG A 30 -4.74 10.89 21.54
C ARG A 30 -5.28 11.33 22.90
N PRO A 31 -5.18 12.63 23.25
CA PRO A 31 -5.75 13.14 24.50
C PRO A 31 -7.27 13.01 24.53
N ARG A 32 -7.81 12.59 25.68
CA ARG A 32 -9.25 12.48 25.97
C ARG A 32 -9.52 13.02 27.38
N GLY A 33 -9.81 14.32 27.48
CA GLY A 33 -9.90 14.96 28.79
C GLY A 33 -8.55 14.91 29.51
N ASP A 34 -8.55 14.34 30.72
CA ASP A 34 -7.34 14.18 31.55
C ASP A 34 -6.58 12.87 31.32
N THR A 35 -6.95 12.08 30.32
CA THR A 35 -6.25 10.84 29.94
C THR A 35 -5.66 10.91 28.55
N LEU A 36 -4.67 10.07 28.30
CA LEU A 36 -4.08 9.86 26.98
C LEU A 36 -4.32 8.40 26.55
N GLU A 37 -5.00 8.23 25.40
CA GLU A 37 -5.19 6.93 24.77
C GLU A 37 -4.04 6.62 23.81
N LEU A 38 -3.33 5.52 24.05
CA LEU A 38 -2.28 4.98 23.20
C LEU A 38 -2.81 3.76 22.46
N SER A 39 -2.54 3.65 21.17
CA SER A 39 -2.77 2.41 20.43
C SER A 39 -1.84 1.29 20.89
N LEU A 40 -2.19 0.02 20.62
CA LEU A 40 -1.32 -1.12 20.95
C LEU A 40 0.10 -0.99 20.38
N ALA A 41 0.24 -0.48 19.15
CA ALA A 41 1.55 -0.31 18.50
C ALA A 41 2.39 0.78 19.17
N GLU A 42 1.76 1.91 19.53
CA GLU A 42 2.39 2.98 20.33
C GLU A 42 2.84 2.45 21.68
N SER A 43 1.97 1.72 22.37
CA SER A 43 2.23 1.15 23.70
C SER A 43 3.35 0.13 23.69
N ALA A 44 3.33 -0.83 22.76
CA ALA A 44 4.41 -1.81 22.61
C ALA A 44 5.76 -1.12 22.38
N TYR A 45 5.79 -0.08 21.54
CA TYR A 45 7.01 0.68 21.31
C TYR A 45 7.47 1.43 22.56
N LEU A 46 6.56 2.05 23.30
CA LEU A 46 6.89 2.78 24.53
C LEU A 46 7.34 1.86 25.67
N ILE A 47 6.76 0.66 25.79
CA ILE A 47 7.22 -0.39 26.71
C ILE A 47 8.62 -0.86 26.32
N TYR A 48 8.86 -1.13 25.02
CA TYR A 48 10.18 -1.50 24.51
C TYR A 48 11.24 -0.44 24.82
N MET A 49 10.88 0.85 24.69
CA MET A 49 11.73 1.98 25.05
C MET A 49 11.80 2.26 26.57
N LYS A 50 11.16 1.43 27.41
CA LYS A 50 11.06 1.55 28.87
C LYS A 50 10.52 2.90 29.35
N LYS A 51 9.63 3.51 28.57
CA LYS A 51 9.00 4.81 28.89
C LYS A 51 7.70 4.68 29.68
N ILE A 52 6.99 3.57 29.49
CA ILE A 52 5.75 3.28 30.20
C ILE A 52 5.78 1.86 30.78
N THR A 53 5.04 1.65 31.86
CA THR A 53 4.60 0.33 32.33
C THR A 53 3.11 0.19 32.03
N VAL A 54 2.67 -1.03 31.73
CA VAL A 54 1.26 -1.30 31.41
C VAL A 54 0.74 -2.41 32.29
N GLN A 55 -0.45 -2.20 32.85
CA GLN A 55 -1.18 -3.19 33.64
C GLN A 55 -2.46 -3.62 32.92
N CYS A 56 -2.89 -4.84 33.17
CA CYS A 56 -4.17 -5.39 32.69
C CYS A 56 -4.75 -6.25 33.80
N GLU A 57 -5.97 -5.93 34.25
CA GLU A 57 -6.64 -6.66 35.33
C GLU A 57 -5.83 -6.74 36.63
N GLY A 58 -5.05 -5.68 36.93
CA GLY A 58 -4.22 -5.59 38.13
C GLY A 58 -2.83 -6.23 38.01
N GLU A 59 -2.53 -6.92 36.91
CA GLU A 59 -1.19 -7.49 36.66
C GLU A 59 -0.37 -6.60 35.74
N GLU A 60 0.89 -6.34 36.11
CA GLU A 60 1.85 -5.67 35.22
C GLU A 60 2.31 -6.60 34.10
N LEU A 61 2.34 -6.05 32.89
CA LEU A 61 2.76 -6.74 31.68
C LEU A 61 4.14 -6.27 31.28
N ASP A 62 5.08 -7.21 31.26
CA ASP A 62 6.32 -7.03 30.51
C ASP A 62 6.04 -6.96 29.00
N PHE A 63 7.07 -6.65 28.22
CA PHE A 63 6.96 -6.50 26.77
C PHE A 63 6.40 -7.77 26.10
N GLU A 64 6.86 -8.95 26.51
CA GLU A 64 6.45 -10.24 25.94
C GLU A 64 4.96 -10.50 26.19
N ARG A 65 4.52 -10.41 27.45
CA ARG A 65 3.11 -10.60 27.82
C ARG A 65 2.20 -9.58 27.17
N PHE A 66 2.63 -8.32 27.11
CA PHE A 66 1.88 -7.28 26.41
C PHE A 66 1.73 -7.61 24.91
N PHE A 67 2.83 -8.03 24.26
CA PHE A 67 2.85 -8.34 22.84
C PHE A 67 1.93 -9.52 22.51
N ILE A 68 2.00 -10.61 23.29
CA ILE A 68 1.12 -11.78 23.13
C ILE A 68 -0.34 -11.37 23.28
N ARG A 69 -0.68 -10.55 24.29
CA ARG A 69 -2.06 -10.05 24.44
C ARG A 69 -2.49 -9.18 23.27
N ALA A 70 -1.63 -8.27 22.81
CA ALA A 70 -1.94 -7.42 21.67
C ALA A 70 -2.18 -8.23 20.38
N SER A 71 -1.39 -9.28 20.13
CA SER A 71 -1.59 -10.20 19.00
C SER A 71 -2.88 -11.02 19.09
N ASN A 72 -3.36 -11.32 20.30
CA ASN A 72 -4.66 -11.97 20.50
C ASN A 72 -5.84 -11.00 20.29
N ILE A 73 -5.65 -9.70 20.49
CA ILE A 73 -6.69 -8.67 20.31
C ILE A 73 -6.77 -8.21 18.85
N VAL A 74 -5.62 -8.00 18.21
CA VAL A 74 -5.53 -7.49 16.84
C VAL A 74 -4.80 -8.50 15.98
N LYS A 75 -5.50 -9.00 14.95
CA LYS A 75 -4.90 -9.89 13.95
C LYS A 75 -3.70 -9.23 13.29
N ASN A 76 -2.60 -9.98 13.17
CA ASN A 76 -1.34 -9.56 12.56
C ASN A 76 -0.70 -8.33 13.25
N PHE A 77 -0.94 -8.15 14.56
CA PHE A 77 -0.42 -7.03 15.33
C PHE A 77 1.10 -6.84 15.18
N GLU A 78 1.84 -7.93 15.08
CA GLU A 78 3.29 -7.96 14.92
C GLU A 78 3.75 -7.14 13.71
N LEU A 79 3.03 -7.19 12.59
CA LEU A 79 3.35 -6.42 11.38
C LEU A 79 3.22 -4.92 11.65
N PHE A 80 2.14 -4.51 12.35
CA PHE A 80 1.93 -3.13 12.72
C PHE A 80 3.02 -2.64 13.68
N TYR A 81 3.43 -3.45 14.66
CA TYR A 81 4.51 -3.09 15.57
C TYR A 81 5.85 -2.93 14.83
N ILE A 82 6.22 -3.88 13.96
CA ILE A 82 7.47 -3.84 13.18
C ILE A 82 7.54 -2.55 12.36
N VAL A 83 6.49 -2.24 11.60
CA VAL A 83 6.43 -1.02 10.78
C VAL A 83 6.41 0.25 11.65
N TYR A 84 5.65 0.25 12.74
CA TYR A 84 5.61 1.39 13.65
C TYR A 84 6.99 1.69 14.26
N LYS A 85 7.70 0.64 14.70
CA LYS A 85 9.04 0.72 15.28
C LYS A 85 10.05 1.25 14.26
N ASP A 86 10.03 0.76 13.02
CA ASP A 86 10.90 1.26 11.95
C ASP A 86 10.66 2.74 11.67
N LEU A 87 9.40 3.14 11.46
CA LEU A 87 9.06 4.53 11.16
C LEU A 87 9.44 5.49 12.29
N ARG A 88 9.17 5.12 13.56
CA ARG A 88 9.58 5.91 14.73
C ARG A 88 11.10 5.93 14.91
N GLY A 89 11.77 4.81 14.68
CA GLY A 89 13.24 4.70 14.72
C GLY A 89 13.92 5.61 13.69
N ARG A 90 13.30 5.82 12.53
CA ARG A 90 13.73 6.77 11.50
C ARG A 90 13.39 8.23 11.81
N GLY A 91 12.77 8.52 12.95
CA GLY A 91 12.45 9.88 13.41
C GLY A 91 11.16 10.47 12.83
N TYR A 92 10.29 9.67 12.21
CA TYR A 92 9.00 10.15 11.74
C TYR A 92 8.00 10.33 12.88
N TYR A 93 7.07 11.28 12.72
CA TYR A 93 5.84 11.28 13.51
C TYR A 93 4.82 10.36 12.86
N VAL A 94 4.27 9.45 13.66
CA VAL A 94 3.42 8.35 13.21
C VAL A 94 2.16 8.34 14.04
N GLN A 95 1.00 8.34 13.39
CA GLN A 95 -0.30 8.21 14.04
C GLN A 95 -1.06 6.99 13.52
N PRO A 96 -1.76 6.23 14.37
CA PRO A 96 -2.60 5.11 13.94
C PRO A 96 -3.68 5.50 12.92
N SER A 97 -3.98 4.56 12.01
CA SER A 97 -5.05 4.61 11.01
C SER A 97 -5.62 3.20 10.77
N ASP A 98 -6.72 3.11 10.04
CA ASP A 98 -7.48 1.86 9.87
C ASP A 98 -6.70 0.76 9.14
N ILE A 99 -5.68 1.11 8.35
CA ILE A 99 -4.92 0.18 7.49
C ILE A 99 -3.44 0.11 7.88
N GLY A 100 -3.04 0.82 8.92
CA GLY A 100 -1.64 1.07 9.26
C GLY A 100 -1.49 2.44 9.86
N PHE A 101 -0.74 3.33 9.20
CA PHE A 101 -0.34 4.59 9.82
C PHE A 101 -0.49 5.81 8.92
N ARG A 102 -0.76 6.96 9.54
CA ARG A 102 -0.54 8.28 8.96
C ARG A 102 0.85 8.74 9.35
N VAL A 103 1.67 9.08 8.37
CA VAL A 103 3.05 9.49 8.59
C VAL A 103 3.26 10.90 8.09
N TYR A 104 3.88 11.71 8.93
CA TYR A 104 4.19 13.10 8.63
C TYR A 104 5.54 13.18 7.92
N PRO A 105 5.72 14.12 6.97
CA PRO A 105 7.01 14.30 6.32
C PRO A 105 8.07 14.79 7.29
N ARG A 106 9.34 14.65 6.89
CA ARG A 106 10.46 15.18 7.68
C ARG A 106 10.28 16.68 7.91
N GLY A 107 10.48 17.12 9.15
CA GLY A 107 10.25 18.51 9.57
C GLY A 107 8.77 18.89 9.78
N GLY A 108 7.83 18.01 9.41
CA GLY A 108 6.40 18.13 9.73
C GLY A 108 6.02 17.29 10.95
N HIS A 109 4.93 17.66 11.61
CA HIS A 109 4.36 16.94 12.76
C HIS A 109 2.89 17.33 12.95
N PRO A 110 2.12 16.60 13.78
CA PRO A 110 0.75 16.98 14.12
C PRO A 110 0.67 18.43 14.61
N GLY A 111 -0.29 19.21 14.09
CA GLY A 111 -0.46 20.63 14.41
C GLY A 111 0.33 21.59 13.53
N LYS A 112 1.46 21.17 12.94
CA LYS A 112 2.24 22.01 12.00
C LYS A 112 1.82 21.85 10.54
N GLY A 113 1.39 20.66 10.16
CA GLY A 113 0.93 20.36 8.80
C GLY A 113 0.16 19.04 8.74
N PRO A 114 -0.43 18.69 7.59
CA PRO A 114 -1.07 17.40 7.42
C PRO A 114 -0.03 16.27 7.32
N ALA A 115 -0.44 15.04 7.64
CA ALA A 115 0.33 13.86 7.26
C ALA A 115 0.40 13.75 5.73
N GLU A 116 1.58 13.42 5.20
CA GLU A 116 1.82 13.27 3.75
C GLU A 116 1.50 11.85 3.29
N PHE A 117 1.79 10.85 4.12
CA PHE A 117 1.69 9.44 3.74
C PHE A 117 0.57 8.74 4.51
N LEU A 118 -0.15 7.86 3.81
CA LEU A 118 -0.94 6.80 4.40
C LEU A 118 -0.21 5.49 4.15
N VAL A 119 0.30 4.87 5.20
CA VAL A 119 1.01 3.60 5.16
C VAL A 119 0.00 2.47 5.37
N PHE A 120 -0.14 1.62 4.37
CA PHE A 120 -0.87 0.36 4.42
C PHE A 120 0.10 -0.77 4.77
N VAL A 121 -0.13 -1.44 5.89
CA VAL A 121 0.72 -2.53 6.39
C VAL A 121 0.16 -3.88 5.95
N THR A 122 1.01 -4.72 5.36
CA THR A 122 0.66 -6.11 5.00
C THR A 122 1.87 -7.03 5.13
N SER A 123 1.66 -8.34 5.08
CA SER A 123 2.73 -9.34 4.95
C SER A 123 2.83 -9.81 3.49
N GLU A 124 4.02 -10.24 3.08
CA GLU A 124 4.24 -10.92 1.79
C GLU A 124 3.36 -12.17 1.63
N ARG A 125 2.98 -12.82 2.74
CA ARG A 125 2.18 -14.05 2.75
C ARG A 125 0.68 -13.80 2.62
N ILE A 126 0.23 -12.53 2.64
CA ILE A 126 -1.18 -12.16 2.56
C ILE A 126 -1.51 -11.77 1.11
N PRO A 127 -2.40 -12.50 0.41
CA PRO A 127 -2.83 -12.11 -0.93
C PRO A 127 -3.44 -10.71 -0.95
N LEU A 128 -2.90 -9.84 -1.78
CA LEU A 128 -3.38 -8.47 -1.94
C LEU A 128 -4.29 -8.34 -3.15
N LEU A 129 -5.60 -8.28 -2.91
CA LEU A 129 -6.58 -8.03 -3.98
C LEU A 129 -6.44 -6.60 -4.53
N LEU A 130 -6.43 -6.47 -5.86
CA LEU A 130 -6.37 -5.16 -6.53
C LEU A 130 -7.56 -4.25 -6.15
N SER A 131 -8.72 -4.83 -5.86
CA SER A 131 -9.90 -4.09 -5.38
C SER A 131 -9.68 -3.45 -4.02
N VAL A 132 -9.00 -4.15 -3.11
CA VAL A 132 -8.59 -3.62 -1.79
C VAL A 132 -7.57 -2.51 -1.98
N LEU A 133 -6.55 -2.75 -2.81
CA LEU A 133 -5.53 -1.74 -3.12
C LEU A 133 -6.15 -0.46 -3.70
N LYS A 134 -7.06 -0.61 -4.68
CA LYS A 134 -7.80 0.50 -5.30
C LYS A 134 -8.63 1.26 -4.27
N LYS A 135 -9.37 0.58 -3.39
CA LYS A 135 -10.13 1.21 -2.32
C LYS A 135 -9.22 2.07 -1.43
N HIS A 136 -8.04 1.59 -1.07
CA HIS A 136 -7.10 2.34 -0.24
C HIS A 136 -6.47 3.51 -1.01
N LEU A 137 -6.20 3.34 -2.31
CA LEU A 137 -5.68 4.40 -3.17
C LEU A 137 -6.69 5.54 -3.31
N ASP A 138 -7.94 5.23 -3.68
CA ASP A 138 -9.02 6.22 -3.81
C ASP A 138 -9.23 6.99 -2.48
N ASN A 139 -9.17 6.30 -1.35
CA ASN A 139 -9.27 6.92 -0.02
C ASN A 139 -8.07 7.83 0.31
N SER A 140 -6.87 7.47 -0.15
CA SER A 140 -5.65 8.26 0.05
C SER A 140 -5.68 9.53 -0.79
N ASP A 141 -6.08 9.42 -2.06
CA ASP A 141 -6.24 10.54 -3.00
C ASP A 141 -7.28 11.55 -2.49
N ASN A 142 -8.44 11.07 -2.04
CA ASN A 142 -9.47 11.92 -1.42
C ASN A 142 -8.94 12.70 -0.20
N LYS A 143 -7.99 12.11 0.54
CA LYS A 143 -7.36 12.72 1.71
C LYS A 143 -6.08 13.48 1.34
N LYS A 144 -5.77 13.64 0.05
CA LYS A 144 -4.55 14.26 -0.50
C LYS A 144 -3.27 13.69 0.14
N LYS A 145 -3.22 12.37 0.28
CA LYS A 145 -2.09 11.61 0.85
C LYS A 145 -1.56 10.63 -0.15
N ARG A 146 -0.25 10.38 -0.10
CA ARG A 146 0.40 9.34 -0.89
C ARG A 146 0.21 8.00 -0.20
N LEU A 147 -0.29 7.00 -0.92
CA LEU A 147 -0.43 5.63 -0.41
C LEU A 147 0.93 4.94 -0.49
N ILE A 148 1.44 4.50 0.66
CA ILE A 148 2.66 3.71 0.78
C ILE A 148 2.26 2.31 1.25
N LEU A 149 2.66 1.28 0.50
CA LEU A 149 2.51 -0.11 0.91
C LEU A 149 3.79 -0.52 1.65
N ALA A 150 3.66 -0.90 2.92
CA ALA A 150 4.73 -1.49 3.72
C ALA A 150 4.50 -3.00 3.81
N ILE A 151 5.33 -3.76 3.09
CA ILE A 151 5.29 -5.23 3.06
C ILE A 151 6.35 -5.74 4.02
N VAL A 152 5.93 -6.58 4.96
CA VAL A 152 6.79 -7.25 5.93
C VAL A 152 6.95 -8.72 5.54
N ASP A 153 8.19 -9.19 5.46
CA ASP A 153 8.50 -10.60 5.18
C ASP A 153 8.64 -11.44 6.47
N GLU A 154 8.98 -12.72 6.31
CA GLU A 154 9.17 -13.64 7.45
C GLU A 154 10.40 -13.33 8.32
N GLU A 155 11.38 -12.61 7.80
CA GLU A 155 12.59 -12.19 8.52
C GLU A 155 12.40 -10.82 9.20
N SER A 156 11.18 -10.25 9.14
CA SER A 156 10.80 -8.93 9.65
C SER A 156 11.43 -7.75 8.91
N ASP A 157 11.96 -7.98 7.70
CA ASP A 157 12.42 -6.93 6.81
C ASP A 157 11.23 -6.23 6.14
N ILE A 158 11.37 -4.92 5.93
CA ILE A 158 10.28 -4.06 5.47
C ILE A 158 10.61 -3.44 4.12
N THR A 159 9.81 -3.78 3.11
CA THR A 159 9.89 -3.13 1.80
C THR A 159 8.75 -2.12 1.63
N HIS A 160 9.09 -0.89 1.24
CA HIS A 160 8.15 0.20 1.04
C HIS A 160 7.95 0.50 -0.46
N TYR A 161 6.71 0.46 -0.93
CA TYR A 161 6.33 0.82 -2.29
C TYR A 161 5.35 2.00 -2.30
N GLU A 162 5.52 2.95 -3.22
CA GLU A 162 4.50 3.96 -3.48
C GLU A 162 3.48 3.43 -4.48
N VAL A 163 2.20 3.53 -4.14
CA VAL A 163 1.09 3.12 -5.00
C VAL A 163 0.49 4.36 -5.62
N ARG A 164 0.44 4.43 -6.96
CA ARG A 164 -0.13 5.54 -7.71
C ARG A 164 -1.03 5.06 -8.82
N LYS A 165 -2.07 5.84 -9.10
CA LYS A 165 -2.83 5.72 -10.33
C LYS A 165 -2.08 6.46 -11.43
N ILE A 166 -1.80 5.75 -12.52
CA ILE A 166 -1.28 6.36 -13.74
C ILE A 166 -2.35 6.27 -14.82
N THR A 167 -2.45 7.31 -15.64
CA THR A 167 -3.19 7.26 -16.90
C THR A 167 -2.14 7.18 -18.00
N PRO A 168 -1.91 5.99 -18.59
CA PRO A 168 -0.96 5.86 -19.69
C PRO A 168 -1.39 6.78 -20.85
N SER A 169 -0.42 7.47 -21.43
CA SER A 169 -0.60 8.29 -22.63
C SER A 169 0.52 7.99 -23.61
N GLY A 170 0.22 8.06 -24.90
CA GLY A 170 1.19 7.87 -25.96
C GLY A 170 0.86 8.73 -27.17
N SER A 171 1.85 8.92 -28.05
CA SER A 171 1.72 9.68 -29.29
C SER A 171 1.52 8.80 -30.53
N SER A 172 1.39 7.47 -30.36
CA SER A 172 1.13 6.57 -31.47
C SER A 172 -0.25 6.84 -32.03
N VAL A 173 -0.31 7.15 -33.32
CA VAL A 173 -1.56 7.38 -34.05
C VAL A 173 -1.72 6.24 -35.01
N LEU A 174 -2.71 5.38 -34.76
CA LEU A 174 -3.17 4.43 -35.76
C LEU A 174 -3.87 5.21 -36.87
N ARG A 175 -3.42 5.05 -38.11
CA ARG A 175 -4.19 5.49 -39.28
C ARG A 175 -4.91 4.25 -39.81
N PRO A 176 -6.21 4.09 -39.56
CA PRO A 176 -6.93 2.91 -40.03
C PRO A 176 -7.02 2.97 -41.55
N THR A 177 -6.21 2.13 -42.19
CA THR A 177 -6.37 1.77 -43.59
C THR A 177 -7.04 0.40 -43.60
N THR A 178 -8.18 0.25 -44.28
CA THR A 178 -8.86 -1.04 -44.37
C THR A 178 -7.91 -2.06 -44.99
N LEU A 179 -7.72 -3.19 -44.31
CA LEU A 179 -6.95 -4.30 -44.84
C LEU A 179 -7.74 -4.91 -46.00
N HIS A 180 -7.07 -5.13 -47.13
CA HIS A 180 -7.67 -5.78 -48.29
C HIS A 180 -7.31 -7.27 -48.41
N SER A 181 -6.46 -7.77 -47.51
CA SER A 181 -6.02 -9.16 -47.49
C SER A 181 -6.86 -10.02 -46.54
N ASN A 182 -6.97 -11.31 -46.86
CA ASN A 182 -7.69 -12.26 -46.02
C ASN A 182 -6.92 -12.53 -44.72
N VAL A 183 -7.65 -12.51 -43.61
CA VAL A 183 -7.14 -12.95 -42.31
C VAL A 183 -7.80 -14.26 -41.92
N THR A 184 -7.00 -15.27 -41.60
CA THR A 184 -7.48 -16.58 -41.18
C THR A 184 -7.40 -16.71 -39.67
N LEU A 185 -8.54 -16.88 -39.01
CA LEU A 185 -8.57 -17.31 -37.61
C LEU A 185 -8.15 -18.78 -37.53
N LEU A 186 -7.06 -19.02 -36.83
CA LEU A 186 -6.67 -20.33 -36.31
C LEU A 186 -7.06 -20.40 -34.83
N GLU A 187 -6.86 -21.54 -34.19
CA GLU A 187 -7.30 -21.81 -32.81
C GLU A 187 -6.97 -20.68 -31.82
N ASP A 188 -5.71 -20.23 -31.77
CA ASP A 188 -5.20 -19.25 -30.78
C ASP A 188 -4.59 -17.98 -31.41
N ARG A 189 -4.71 -17.80 -32.72
CA ARG A 189 -4.08 -16.70 -33.47
C ARG A 189 -4.77 -16.41 -34.79
N CYS A 190 -4.55 -15.22 -35.33
CA CYS A 190 -4.95 -14.89 -36.69
C CYS A 190 -3.72 -14.78 -37.60
N MET A 191 -3.84 -15.29 -38.83
CA MET A 191 -2.78 -15.25 -39.82
C MET A 191 -3.15 -14.31 -40.96
N VAL A 192 -2.25 -13.39 -41.27
CA VAL A 192 -2.27 -12.60 -42.50
C VAL A 192 -1.24 -13.23 -43.43
N TRP A 193 -1.72 -13.84 -44.51
CA TRP A 193 -0.86 -14.58 -45.43
C TRP A 193 -0.18 -13.69 -46.46
N GLU A 194 -0.82 -12.57 -46.83
CA GLU A 194 -0.30 -11.69 -47.86
C GLU A 194 0.73 -10.70 -47.31
N PHE A 195 1.84 -10.54 -48.03
CA PHE A 195 2.94 -9.67 -47.65
C PHE A 195 2.51 -8.20 -47.49
N ASP A 196 1.69 -7.68 -48.40
CA ASP A 196 1.27 -6.26 -48.37
C ASP A 196 0.46 -5.95 -47.11
N GLY A 197 -0.48 -6.82 -46.76
CA GLY A 197 -1.26 -6.70 -45.53
C GLY A 197 -0.41 -6.88 -44.27
N SER A 198 0.53 -7.82 -44.31
CA SER A 198 1.49 -8.05 -43.22
C SER A 198 2.40 -6.84 -42.99
N ASN A 199 2.92 -6.27 -44.06
CA ASN A 199 3.80 -5.10 -44.05
C ASN A 199 3.06 -3.85 -43.55
N MET A 200 1.83 -3.62 -44.00
CA MET A 200 1.00 -2.50 -43.54
C MET A 200 0.75 -2.59 -42.03
N LEU A 201 0.29 -3.74 -41.54
CA LEU A 201 -0.04 -3.91 -40.13
C LEU A 201 1.20 -3.83 -39.23
N HIS A 202 2.32 -4.43 -39.64
CA HIS A 202 3.52 -4.47 -38.82
C HIS A 202 4.34 -3.19 -38.87
N ASN A 203 4.65 -2.68 -40.06
CA ASN A 203 5.59 -1.55 -40.18
C ASN A 203 4.93 -0.18 -39.94
N GLU A 204 3.63 -0.06 -40.18
CA GLU A 204 2.91 1.20 -39.92
C GLU A 204 2.20 1.19 -38.56
N GLY A 205 1.65 0.02 -38.17
CA GLY A 205 0.83 -0.11 -36.97
C GLY A 205 1.52 -0.81 -35.78
N PHE A 206 2.69 -1.41 -35.97
CA PHE A 206 3.39 -2.22 -34.97
C PHE A 206 2.58 -3.44 -34.48
N PHE A 207 1.66 -3.96 -35.30
CA PHE A 207 0.87 -5.14 -34.95
C PHE A 207 1.59 -6.43 -35.29
N GLY A 208 1.34 -7.45 -34.48
CA GLY A 208 1.70 -8.82 -34.76
C GLY A 208 3.19 -9.10 -34.77
N LYS A 209 3.51 -10.35 -35.10
CA LYS A 209 4.86 -10.87 -35.20
C LYS A 209 5.12 -11.35 -36.64
N PRO A 210 6.12 -10.79 -37.34
CA PRO A 210 6.51 -11.27 -38.67
C PRO A 210 6.95 -12.73 -38.60
N MET A 211 6.48 -13.53 -39.55
CA MET A 211 6.85 -14.93 -39.74
C MET A 211 7.65 -15.08 -41.03
N ASP A 212 8.09 -16.31 -41.30
CA ASP A 212 8.72 -16.65 -42.58
C ASP A 212 7.77 -16.37 -43.76
N GLU A 213 8.36 -16.24 -44.95
CA GLU A 213 7.65 -16.04 -46.22
C GLU A 213 6.75 -14.79 -46.29
N GLY A 214 6.98 -13.83 -45.38
CA GLY A 214 6.28 -12.54 -45.41
C GLY A 214 4.89 -12.56 -44.79
N HIS A 215 4.55 -13.61 -44.03
CA HIS A 215 3.31 -13.70 -43.27
C HIS A 215 3.38 -12.91 -41.96
N LEU A 216 2.22 -12.52 -41.43
CA LEU A 216 2.10 -11.91 -40.11
C LEU A 216 1.19 -12.74 -39.22
N GLN A 217 1.68 -13.03 -38.02
CA GLN A 217 0.87 -13.62 -36.97
C GLN A 217 0.34 -12.51 -36.05
N LEU A 218 -0.98 -12.41 -35.91
CA LEU A 218 -1.66 -11.54 -34.96
C LEU A 218 -2.12 -12.35 -33.74
N SER A 219 -1.97 -11.79 -32.54
CA SER A 219 -2.67 -12.30 -31.36
C SER A 219 -4.18 -12.08 -31.48
N LEU A 220 -4.98 -12.84 -30.72
CA LEU A 220 -6.44 -12.64 -30.69
C LEU A 220 -6.83 -11.24 -30.16
N VAL A 221 -6.04 -10.66 -29.25
CA VAL A 221 -6.29 -9.31 -28.71
C VAL A 221 -6.06 -8.24 -29.77
N GLU A 222 -4.95 -8.33 -30.51
CA GLU A 222 -4.66 -7.42 -31.64
C GLU A 222 -5.70 -7.58 -32.74
N SER A 223 -6.09 -8.81 -33.08
CA SER A 223 -7.10 -9.09 -34.10
C SER A 223 -8.45 -8.50 -33.73
N CYS A 224 -8.89 -8.69 -32.49
CA CYS A 224 -10.13 -8.10 -31.97
C CYS A 224 -10.07 -6.55 -31.98
N TYR A 225 -8.92 -5.98 -31.61
CA TYR A 225 -8.71 -4.54 -31.70
C TYR A 225 -8.83 -4.04 -33.15
N LEU A 226 -8.16 -4.69 -34.10
CA LEU A 226 -8.18 -4.29 -35.51
C LEU A 226 -9.57 -4.47 -36.15
N LEU A 227 -10.29 -5.57 -35.86
CA LEU A 227 -11.69 -5.78 -36.27
C LEU A 227 -12.61 -4.67 -35.73
N ASN A 228 -12.51 -4.34 -34.43
CA ASN A 228 -13.33 -3.30 -33.81
C ASN A 228 -13.05 -1.89 -34.37
N ASN A 229 -11.87 -1.68 -34.95
CA ASN A 229 -11.50 -0.42 -35.61
C ASN A 229 -11.72 -0.44 -37.13
N GLY A 230 -12.34 -1.50 -37.68
CA GLY A 230 -12.64 -1.62 -39.12
C GLY A 230 -11.40 -1.79 -40.01
N VAL A 231 -10.30 -2.27 -39.43
CA VAL A 231 -9.06 -2.57 -40.15
C VAL A 231 -9.11 -3.98 -40.73
N LEU A 232 -9.60 -4.97 -39.99
CA LEU A 232 -9.81 -6.36 -40.46
C LEU A 232 -11.26 -6.59 -40.90
#